data_AF-A0A843WPE3-F1
#
_entry.id   AF-A0A843WPE3-F1
#
_cell.length_a   1.000
_cell.length_b   1.000
_cell.length_c   1.000
_cell.angle_alpha   90.00
_cell.angle_beta   90.00
_cell.angle_gamma   90.00
#
_symmetry.space_group_name_H-M   'P 1'
#
loop_
_entity.id
_entity.type
_entity.pdbx_description
1 polymer ?
#
loop_
_entity_poly.entity_id
_entity_poly.type
_entity_poly.pdbx_seq_one_letter_code
_entity_poly.pdbx_strand_id
1 'polypeptide(L)'
;MAAQGHCEGQSVNRPPLFDGEDYTYWKTRMEYFLQGFDFQIWSIVEEGDLLVTNEKDKWTEDDRKKISLNCKAKSILCCALSKKEFNRVSAC
;
A
#
# COMPACT_ATOMS: atom_id res chain seq x y z
N MET A 1 -27.38 19.19 2.21
CA MET A 1 -26.55 18.03 1.88
C MET A 1 -25.72 18.38 0.67
N ALA A 2 -24.40 18.49 0.82
CA ALA A 2 -23.47 18.63 -0.29
C ALA A 2 -22.27 17.75 0.03
N ALA A 3 -22.25 16.54 -0.54
CA ALA A 3 -21.07 15.71 -0.57
C ALA A 3 -20.07 16.43 -1.48
N GLN A 4 -19.18 17.19 -0.86
CA GLN A 4 -18.10 17.87 -1.55
C GLN A 4 -17.22 16.78 -2.17
N GLY A 5 -17.31 16.66 -3.49
CA GLY A 5 -16.39 15.88 -4.30
C GLY A 5 -14.98 16.35 -3.99
N HIS A 6 -14.18 15.45 -3.42
CA HIS A 6 -12.78 15.70 -3.19
C HIS A 6 -12.11 15.67 -4.56
N CYS A 7 -11.75 16.83 -5.11
CA CYS A 7 -10.77 16.88 -6.18
C CYS A 7 -9.52 16.17 -5.66
N GLU A 8 -9.23 14.97 -6.16
CA GLU A 8 -7.98 14.24 -5.93
C GLU A 8 -6.85 14.99 -6.63
N GLY A 9 -6.50 16.14 -6.05
CA GLY A 9 -5.35 16.94 -6.43
C GLY A 9 -4.08 16.13 -6.19
N GLN A 10 -3.17 16.24 -7.15
CA GLN A 10 -1.77 15.81 -7.17
C GLN A 10 -1.04 16.01 -5.83
N SER A 11 -1.32 15.17 -4.84
CA SER A 11 -0.52 15.10 -3.63
C SER A 11 0.51 14.02 -3.85
N VAL A 12 1.78 14.40 -4.01
CA VAL A 12 2.93 13.47 -4.09
C VAL A 12 3.04 12.55 -2.86
N ASN A 13 2.29 12.84 -1.79
CA ASN A 13 2.29 12.08 -0.54
C ASN A 13 1.07 11.15 -0.39
N ARG A 14 0.09 11.19 -1.31
CA ARG A 14 -1.13 10.38 -1.18
C ARG A 14 -1.13 9.28 -2.26
N PRO A 15 -1.29 8.00 -1.88
CA PRO A 15 -1.42 6.93 -2.86
C PRO A 15 -2.65 7.17 -3.76
N PRO A 16 -2.59 6.80 -5.06
CA PRO A 16 -3.73 6.90 -5.95
C PRO A 16 -4.86 5.99 -5.48
N LEU A 17 -6.09 6.48 -5.51
CA LEU A 17 -7.27 5.71 -5.09
C LEU A 17 -7.74 4.77 -6.22
N PHE A 18 -8.08 3.54 -5.87
CA PHE A 18 -8.71 2.57 -6.76
C PHE A 18 -10.21 2.48 -6.49
N ASP A 19 -11.03 2.91 -7.46
CA ASP A 19 -12.49 2.82 -7.38
C ASP A 19 -13.08 1.54 -8.02
N GLY A 20 -12.22 0.70 -8.62
CA GLY A 20 -12.63 -0.52 -9.33
C GLY A 20 -12.63 -0.39 -10.85
N GLU A 21 -12.37 0.80 -11.39
CA GLU A 21 -12.23 1.07 -12.82
C GLU A 21 -10.76 1.24 -13.22
N ASP A 22 -10.44 0.93 -14.48
CA ASP A 22 -9.13 1.13 -15.11
C ASP A 22 -7.93 0.64 -14.26
N TYR A 23 -7.95 -0.63 -13.87
CA TYR A 23 -6.89 -1.24 -13.08
C TYR A 23 -5.49 -1.01 -13.68
N THR A 24 -5.34 -1.07 -15.00
CA THR A 24 -4.05 -0.81 -15.66
C THR A 24 -3.53 0.60 -15.39
N TYR A 25 -4.41 1.60 -15.46
CA TYR A 25 -4.06 2.99 -15.19
C TYR A 25 -3.70 3.19 -13.72
N TRP A 26 -4.52 2.67 -12.81
CA TRP A 26 -4.26 2.74 -11.37
C TRP A 26 -2.96 2.03 -11.01
N LYS A 27 -2.72 0.83 -11.57
CA LYS A 27 -1.51 0.05 -11.33
C LYS A 27 -0.28 0.87 -11.70
N THR A 28 -0.18 1.36 -12.93
CA THR A 28 0.97 2.15 -13.36
C THR A 28 1.20 3.39 -12.48
N ARG A 29 0.12 4.07 -12.05
CA ARG A 29 0.22 5.20 -11.12
C ARG A 29 0.72 4.78 -9.73
N MET A 30 0.28 3.63 -9.23
CA MET A 30 0.72 3.07 -7.97
C MET A 30 2.19 2.65 -8.03
N GLU A 31 2.63 2.03 -9.13
CA GLU A 31 4.02 1.62 -9.35
C GLU A 31 4.96 2.82 -9.26
N TYR A 32 4.67 3.92 -9.99
CA TYR A 32 5.46 5.14 -9.90
C TYR A 32 5.41 5.80 -8.52
N PHE A 33 4.27 5.77 -7.85
CA PHE A 33 4.14 6.31 -6.49
C PHE A 33 5.02 5.55 -5.50
N LEU A 34 4.98 4.22 -5.51
CA LEU A 34 5.77 3.37 -4.61
C LEU A 34 7.27 3.53 -4.87
N GLN A 35 7.69 3.53 -6.13
CA GLN A 35 9.09 3.72 -6.50
C GLN A 35 9.61 5.11 -6.08
N GLY A 36 8.79 6.16 -6.19
CA GLY A 36 9.14 7.50 -5.73
C GLY A 36 9.10 7.69 -4.21
N PHE A 37 8.32 6.86 -3.51
CA PHE A 37 8.16 6.94 -2.06
C PHE A 37 9.26 6.17 -1.31
N ASP A 38 9.44 4.89 -1.63
CA ASP A 38 10.45 4.03 -1.02
C ASP A 38 10.62 2.75 -1.85
N PHE A 39 11.83 2.56 -2.42
CA PHE A 39 12.12 1.40 -3.25
C PHE A 39 12.01 0.08 -2.48
N GLN A 40 12.28 0.06 -1.17
CA GLN A 40 12.10 -1.15 -0.37
C GLN A 40 10.63 -1.54 -0.25
N ILE A 41 9.72 -0.56 -0.20
CA ILE A 41 8.28 -0.82 -0.19
C ILE A 41 7.83 -1.34 -1.55
N TRP A 42 8.35 -0.78 -2.65
CA TRP A 42 8.10 -1.30 -3.99
C TRP A 42 8.49 -2.78 -4.10
N SER A 43 9.72 -3.14 -3.70
CA SER A 43 10.17 -4.53 -3.67
C SER A 43 9.26 -5.44 -2.85
N ILE A 44 8.75 -4.99 -1.69
CA ILE A 44 7.83 -5.78 -0.87
C ILE A 44 6.48 -6.00 -1.57
N VAL A 45 5.98 -5.01 -2.29
CA VAL A 45 4.71 -5.12 -3.01
C VAL A 45 4.86 -6.04 -4.24
N GLU A 46 6.01 -6.01 -4.91
CA GLU A 46 6.30 -6.82 -6.09
C GLU A 46 6.66 -8.27 -5.73
N GLU A 47 7.56 -8.47 -4.77
CA GLU A 47 8.15 -9.77 -4.41
C GLU A 47 7.44 -10.45 -3.23
N GLY A 48 6.72 -9.68 -2.41
CA GLY A 48 5.99 -10.15 -1.22
C GLY A 48 6.59 -9.70 0.11
N ASP A 49 5.96 -10.10 1.23
CA ASP A 49 6.41 -9.79 2.58
C ASP A 49 7.86 -10.28 2.83
N LEU A 50 8.68 -9.41 3.43
CA LEU A 50 9.99 -9.81 3.96
C LEU A 50 9.80 -10.85 5.06
N LEU A 51 10.34 -12.05 4.85
CA LEU A 51 10.25 -13.14 5.82
C LEU A 51 11.11 -12.84 7.04
N VAL A 52 10.46 -12.84 8.21
CA VAL A 52 11.14 -12.88 9.50
C VAL A 52 11.03 -14.31 10.04
N THR A 53 12.15 -15.02 10.00
CA THR A 53 12.27 -16.42 10.45
C THR A 53 12.49 -16.55 11.95
N ASN A 54 12.86 -15.45 12.61
CA ASN A 54 13.09 -15.43 14.04
C ASN A 54 11.76 -15.45 14.82
N GLU A 55 11.74 -16.19 15.92
CA GLU A 55 10.67 -16.15 16.90
C GLU A 55 10.52 -14.73 17.49
N LYS A 56 9.30 -14.32 17.82
CA LYS A 56 8.96 -12.97 18.32
C LYS A 56 9.85 -12.49 19.46
N ASP A 57 10.26 -13.41 20.32
CA ASP A 57 11.10 -13.16 21.49
C ASP A 57 12.55 -12.79 21.11
N LYS A 58 13.04 -13.26 19.95
CA LYS A 58 14.41 -13.07 19.46
C LYS A 58 14.52 -12.07 18.31
N TRP A 59 13.48 -11.26 18.09
CA TRP A 59 13.50 -10.26 17.01
C TRP A 59 14.59 -9.24 17.21
N THR A 60 15.53 -9.22 16.27
CA THR A 60 16.56 -8.20 16.16
C THR A 60 15.96 -6.88 15.65
N GLU A 61 16.75 -5.80 15.70
CA GLU A 61 16.33 -4.53 15.09
C GLU A 61 16.08 -4.64 13.59
N ASP A 62 16.81 -5.52 12.90
CA ASP A 62 16.59 -5.80 11.47
C ASP A 62 15.25 -6.48 11.22
N ASP A 63 14.90 -7.49 12.03
CA ASP A 63 13.59 -8.17 11.95
C ASP A 63 12.43 -7.17 12.15
N ARG A 64 12.57 -6.28 13.14
CA ARG A 64 11.57 -5.23 13.41
C ARG A 64 11.46 -4.26 12.23
N LYS A 65 12.57 -3.88 11.61
CA LYS A 65 12.56 -3.04 10.39
C LYS A 65 11.84 -3.73 9.24
N LYS A 66 12.12 -5.01 8.99
CA LYS A 66 11.43 -5.81 7.96
C LYS A 66 9.92 -5.85 8.18
N ILE A 67 9.49 -6.16 9.40
CA ILE A 67 8.06 -6.17 9.76
C ILE A 67 7.43 -4.79 9.60
N SER A 68 8.13 -3.74 10.03
CA SER A 68 7.65 -2.37 9.89
C SER A 68 7.45 -1.99 8.41
N LEU A 69 8.40 -2.36 7.54
CA LEU A 69 8.29 -2.15 6.09
C LEU A 69 7.10 -2.92 5.49
N ASN A 70 6.93 -4.19 5.87
CA ASN A 70 5.79 -5.01 5.46
C ASN A 70 4.45 -4.37 5.88
N CYS A 71 4.34 -3.94 7.15
CA CYS A 71 3.16 -3.25 7.66
C CYS A 71 2.89 -1.94 6.90
N LYS A 72 3.95 -1.18 6.59
CA LYS A 72 3.86 0.08 5.86
C LYS A 72 3.38 -0.14 4.42
N ALA A 73 3.91 -1.15 3.72
CA ALA A 73 3.45 -1.54 2.39
C ALA A 73 1.96 -1.89 2.38
N LYS A 74 1.52 -2.75 3.31
CA LYS A 74 0.11 -3.14 3.48
C LYS A 74 -0.78 -1.93 3.79
N SER A 75 -0.33 -1.03 4.65
CA SER A 75 -1.07 0.19 4.98
C SER A 75 -1.24 1.10 3.77
N ILE A 76 -0.21 1.26 2.93
CA ILE A 76 -0.28 2.08 1.72
C ILE A 76 -1.28 1.48 0.73
N LEU A 77 -1.20 0.17 0.49
CA LEU A 77 -2.14 -0.54 -0.38
C LEU A 77 -3.57 -0.45 0.15
N CYS A 78 -3.78 -0.62 1.45
CA CYS A 78 -5.10 -0.49 2.08
C CYS A 78 -5.69 0.92 1.91
N CYS A 79 -4.87 1.96 2.09
CA CYS A 79 -5.30 3.36 1.89
C CYS A 79 -5.57 3.70 0.43
N ALA A 80 -4.95 2.96 -0.50
CA ALA A 80 -5.16 3.14 -1.93
C ALA A 80 -6.43 2.49 -2.45
N LEU A 81 -7.11 1.66 -1.66
CA LEU A 81 -8.37 1.03 -2.04
C LEU A 81 -9.54 1.89 -1.58
N SER A 82 -10.53 2.10 -2.46
CA SER A 82 -11.82 2.63 -2.03
C SER A 82 -12.48 1.69 -1.02
N LYS A 83 -13.33 2.23 -0.15
CA LYS A 83 -14.06 1.42 0.85
C LYS A 83 -14.84 0.27 0.20
N LYS A 84 -15.36 0.48 -1.01
CA LYS A 84 -16.09 -0.53 -1.79
C LYS A 84 -15.18 -1.70 -2.17
N GLU A 85 -14.03 -1.39 -2.78
CA GLU A 85 -13.09 -2.43 -3.23
C GLU A 85 -12.36 -3.10 -2.05
N PHE A 86 -12.06 -2.36 -0.97
CA PHE A 86 -11.53 -2.95 0.25
C PHE A 86 -12.47 -4.02 0.82
N ASN A 87 -13.78 -3.74 0.93
CA ASN A 87 -14.74 -4.74 1.41
C ASN A 87 -14.84 -5.95 0.47
N ARG A 88 -14.67 -5.76 -0.84
CA ARG A 88 -14.69 -6.84 -1.82
C ARG A 88 -13.48 -7.76 -1.70
N VAL A 89 -12.29 -7.20 -1.46
CA VAL A 89 -11.05 -7.98 -1.26
C VAL A 89 -11.02 -8.60 0.14
N SER A 90 -11.52 -7.90 1.16
CA SER A 90 -11.52 -8.37 2.55
C SER A 90 -12.61 -9.40 2.87
N ALA A 91 -13.68 -9.48 2.07
CA ALA A 91 -14.76 -10.44 2.26
C ALA A 91 -14.51 -11.79 1.53
N CYS A 92 -13.35 -11.96 0.89
CA CYS A 92 -12.90 -13.20 0.27
C CYS A 92 -11.93 -13.94 1.19
#